data_AF-A0A2W6X5I2-F1
#
_entry.id   AF-A0A2W6X5I2-F1
#
_cell.length_a   1.000
_cell.length_b   1.000
_cell.length_c   1.000
_cell.angle_alpha   90.00
_cell.angle_beta   90.00
_cell.angle_gamma   90.00
#
_symmetry.space_group_name_H-M   'P 1'
#
loop_
_entity.id
_entity.type
_entity.pdbx_description
1 polymer ?
#
loop_
_entity_poly.entity_id
_entity_poly.type
_entity_poly.pdbx_seq_one_letter_code
_entity_poly.pdbx_strand_id
1 'polypeptide(L)'
;MTIAKGDTLPQTTFAIMTDNGPEQVDSASFFAGKKVALFSVPGAFTPTCSARHLPGFIDKAPDLKAKGIDVIACTAVNDPFVMGAWGKSAGADAISMLADGNGEFVKKVGLELDGSKVGLGTRGQRFSMVVNDGVVEQLNIEAPGDFKVSSAEYMLERL
;
A
#
# COMPACT_ATOMS: atom_id res chain seq x y z
N MET A 1 -17.31 -0.04 7.97
CA MET A 1 -17.75 -0.13 6.56
C MET A 1 -16.51 -0.15 5.71
N THR A 2 -16.52 -0.89 4.60
CA THR A 2 -15.38 -0.90 3.67
C THR A 2 -15.41 0.39 2.86
N ILE A 3 -14.24 1.02 2.69
CA ILE A 3 -14.09 2.23 1.87
C ILE A 3 -14.52 1.96 0.43
N ALA A 4 -15.03 2.98 -0.25
CA ALA A 4 -15.49 2.90 -1.63
C ALA A 4 -14.89 4.02 -2.49
N LYS A 5 -15.08 3.90 -3.81
CA LYS A 5 -14.79 4.98 -4.74
C LYS A 5 -15.63 6.22 -4.40
N GLY A 6 -14.98 7.37 -4.36
CA GLY A 6 -15.57 8.66 -3.99
C GLY A 6 -15.40 9.01 -2.51
N ASP A 7 -15.01 8.06 -1.67
CA ASP A 7 -14.76 8.32 -0.26
C ASP A 7 -13.40 9.03 -0.06
N THR A 8 -13.34 9.90 0.94
CA THR A 8 -12.08 10.45 1.44
C THR A 8 -11.42 9.43 2.36
N LEU A 9 -10.09 9.26 2.22
CA LEU A 9 -9.32 8.42 3.12
C LEU A 9 -9.46 8.89 4.57
N PRO A 10 -9.58 7.96 5.52
CA PRO A 10 -9.64 8.31 6.93
C PRO A 10 -8.29 8.84 7.40
N GLN A 11 -8.32 9.83 8.30
CA GLN A 11 -7.09 10.29 8.95
C GLN A 11 -6.53 9.19 9.84
N THR A 12 -5.25 8.90 9.65
CA THR A 12 -4.41 7.96 10.39
C THR A 12 -2.94 8.36 10.32
N THR A 13 -2.08 7.64 11.03
CA THR A 13 -0.64 7.85 11.05
C THR A 13 0.07 6.57 10.62
N PHE A 14 0.87 6.66 9.56
CA PHE A 14 1.82 5.63 9.18
C PHE A 14 3.20 5.91 9.79
N ALA A 15 4.13 4.98 9.61
CA ALA A 15 5.55 5.25 9.80
C ALA A 15 6.36 4.87 8.56
N ILE A 16 7.46 5.57 8.31
CA ILE A 16 8.46 5.21 7.32
C ILE A 16 9.82 5.06 8.00
N MET A 17 10.66 4.16 7.50
CA MET A 17 12.05 4.08 7.96
C MET A 17 12.89 5.09 7.18
N THR A 18 13.58 5.98 7.88
CA THR A 18 14.57 6.91 7.32
C THR A 18 15.97 6.58 7.87
N ASP A 19 16.99 7.29 7.40
CA ASP A 19 18.36 7.16 7.91
C ASP A 19 18.48 7.57 9.39
N ASN A 20 17.53 8.37 9.90
CA ASN A 20 17.47 8.77 11.31
C ASN A 20 16.61 7.83 12.16
N GLY A 21 16.05 6.77 11.57
CA GLY A 21 15.13 5.83 12.21
C GLY A 21 13.68 6.00 11.74
N PRO A 22 12.71 5.38 12.43
CA PRO A 22 11.30 5.50 12.08
C PRO A 22 10.77 6.92 12.27
N GLU A 23 10.13 7.46 11.23
CA GLU A 23 9.44 8.75 11.27
C GLU A 23 7.94 8.56 11.01
N GLN A 24 7.12 9.33 11.73
CA GLN A 24 5.66 9.29 11.55
C GLN A 24 5.25 10.07 10.30
N VAL A 25 4.25 9.54 9.59
CA VAL A 25 3.68 10.15 8.40
C VAL A 25 2.18 10.31 8.61
N ASP A 26 1.73 11.55 8.76
CA ASP A 26 0.31 11.88 8.77
C ASP A 26 -0.29 11.63 7.38
N SER A 27 -1.34 10.80 7.33
CA SER A 27 -1.99 10.42 6.08
C SER A 27 -2.58 11.61 5.32
N ALA A 28 -3.22 12.57 6.01
CA ALA A 28 -3.85 13.71 5.34
C ALA A 28 -2.79 14.53 4.59
N SER A 29 -1.68 14.84 5.28
CA SER A 29 -0.53 15.54 4.70
C SER A 29 0.14 14.72 3.59
N PHE A 30 0.23 13.40 3.76
CA PHE A 30 0.77 12.53 2.72
C PHE A 30 -0.08 12.62 1.46
N PHE A 31 -1.39 12.38 1.51
CA PHE A 31 -2.23 12.29 0.30
C PHE A 31 -2.67 13.64 -0.28
N ALA A 32 -2.51 14.75 0.43
CA ALA A 32 -2.92 16.09 -0.01
C ALA A 32 -2.20 16.53 -1.30
N GLY A 33 -2.97 17.08 -2.24
CA GLY A 33 -2.47 17.73 -3.46
C GLY A 33 -1.73 16.82 -4.44
N LYS A 34 -1.84 15.49 -4.29
CA LYS A 34 -1.14 14.52 -5.14
C LYS A 34 -2.02 13.32 -5.52
N LYS A 35 -1.71 12.72 -6.66
CA LYS A 35 -2.30 11.47 -7.12
C LYS A 35 -1.39 10.30 -6.75
N VAL A 36 -1.86 9.43 -5.87
CA VAL A 36 -1.10 8.31 -5.30
C VAL A 36 -1.63 6.98 -5.82
N ALA A 37 -0.72 6.14 -6.31
CA ALA A 37 -0.96 4.71 -6.44
C ALA A 37 -0.59 4.03 -5.10
N LEU A 38 -1.59 3.71 -4.28
CA LEU A 38 -1.40 2.98 -3.03
C LEU A 38 -1.73 1.51 -3.25
N PHE A 39 -0.85 0.60 -2.83
CA PHE A 39 -1.15 -0.82 -2.78
C PHE A 39 -0.85 -1.40 -1.40
N SER A 40 -1.66 -2.38 -1.00
CA SER A 40 -1.56 -3.09 0.27
C SER A 40 -1.19 -4.54 0.05
N VAL A 41 -0.35 -5.06 0.94
CA VAL A 41 0.03 -6.47 0.99
C VAL A 41 -0.30 -7.07 2.36
N PRO A 42 -0.62 -8.38 2.43
CA PRO A 42 -0.78 -9.08 3.71
C PRO A 42 0.46 -9.04 4.61
N GLY A 43 1.65 -8.84 4.05
CA GLY A 43 2.86 -8.65 4.85
C GLY A 43 4.14 -8.60 4.04
N ALA A 44 5.11 -7.87 4.56
CA ALA A 44 6.48 -7.86 4.09
C ALA A 44 7.06 -9.29 4.10
N PHE A 45 7.99 -9.56 3.18
CA PHE A 45 8.67 -10.84 2.99
C PHE A 45 7.78 -12.06 2.64
N THR A 46 6.46 -11.92 2.55
CA THR A 46 5.58 -13.05 2.14
C THR A 46 5.71 -13.37 0.64
N PRO A 47 5.53 -14.64 0.19
CA PRO A 47 5.97 -15.08 -1.14
C PRO A 47 5.43 -14.26 -2.31
N THR A 48 4.11 -14.13 -2.46
CA THR A 48 3.50 -13.38 -3.58
C THR A 48 3.83 -11.89 -3.52
N CYS A 49 3.96 -11.33 -2.32
CA CYS A 49 4.24 -9.92 -2.12
C CYS A 49 5.65 -9.57 -2.57
N SER A 50 6.64 -10.39 -2.19
CA SER A 50 8.05 -10.20 -2.52
C SER A 50 8.40 -10.63 -3.94
N ALA A 51 7.76 -11.65 -4.49
CA ALA A 51 8.09 -12.18 -5.81
C ALA A 51 7.34 -11.49 -6.95
N ARG A 52 6.21 -10.83 -6.67
CA ARG A 52 5.34 -10.30 -7.74
C ARG A 52 4.74 -8.93 -7.44
N HIS A 53 4.09 -8.73 -6.29
CA HIS A 53 3.29 -7.52 -6.07
C HIS A 53 4.16 -6.25 -5.98
N LEU A 54 5.11 -6.20 -5.06
CA LEU A 54 6.02 -5.06 -4.91
C LEU A 54 6.91 -4.88 -6.17
N PRO A 55 7.56 -5.94 -6.71
CA PRO A 55 8.34 -5.80 -7.95
C PRO A 55 7.54 -5.24 -9.13
N GLY A 56 6.28 -5.64 -9.31
CA GLY A 56 5.45 -5.10 -10.39
C GLY A 56 5.25 -3.59 -10.30
N PHE A 57 5.07 -3.03 -9.09
CA PHE A 57 4.98 -1.58 -8.90
C PHE A 57 6.34 -0.87 -9.08
N ILE A 58 7.45 -1.53 -8.75
CA ILE A 58 8.81 -1.02 -9.02
C ILE A 58 9.03 -0.92 -10.53
N ASP A 59 8.79 -2.01 -11.26
CA ASP A 59 9.00 -2.11 -12.70
C ASP A 59 8.11 -1.13 -13.47
N LYS A 60 6.87 -0.92 -13.00
CA LYS A 60 5.90 0.00 -13.62
C LYS A 60 5.94 1.43 -13.10
N ALA A 61 6.88 1.76 -12.21
CA ALA A 61 6.96 3.11 -11.66
C ALA A 61 7.08 4.22 -12.73
N PRO A 62 7.91 4.07 -13.79
CA PRO A 62 7.99 5.07 -14.86
C PRO A 62 6.66 5.23 -15.63
N ASP A 63 5.98 4.12 -15.93
CA ASP A 63 4.73 4.11 -16.69
C ASP A 63 3.59 4.75 -15.89
N LEU A 64 3.47 4.40 -14.61
CA LEU A 64 2.51 4.99 -13.68
C LEU A 64 2.71 6.51 -13.57
N LYS A 65 3.98 6.95 -13.48
CA LYS A 65 4.31 8.37 -13.45
C LYS A 65 3.96 9.08 -14.76
N ALA A 66 4.24 8.46 -15.90
CA ALA A 66 3.84 9.00 -17.21
C ALA A 66 2.31 9.14 -17.37
N LYS A 67 1.54 8.34 -16.61
CA LYS A 67 0.08 8.40 -16.52
C LYS A 67 -0.45 9.34 -15.43
N GLY A 68 0.41 10.14 -14.81
CA GLY A 68 0.02 11.18 -13.85
C GLY A 68 -0.09 10.70 -12.39
N ILE A 69 0.50 9.55 -12.04
CA ILE A 69 0.75 9.20 -10.64
C ILE A 69 1.97 9.99 -10.14
N ASP A 70 1.79 10.77 -9.08
CA ASP A 70 2.86 11.53 -8.46
C ASP A 70 3.72 10.67 -7.51
N VAL A 71 3.07 9.77 -6.77
CA VAL A 71 3.69 8.94 -5.74
C VAL A 71 3.14 7.52 -5.79
N ILE A 72 4.02 6.53 -5.62
CA ILE A 72 3.64 5.14 -5.42
C ILE A 72 3.94 4.77 -3.97
N ALA A 73 2.99 4.14 -3.29
CA ALA A 73 3.12 3.75 -1.90
C ALA A 73 2.71 2.29 -1.69
N CYS A 74 3.48 1.59 -0.87
CA CYS A 74 3.16 0.25 -0.38
C CYS A 74 2.79 0.35 1.10
N THR A 75 1.67 -0.24 1.52
CA THR A 75 1.31 -0.37 2.93
C THR A 75 1.18 -1.83 3.37
N ALA A 76 1.51 -2.11 4.63
CA ALA A 76 1.32 -3.40 5.26
C ALA A 76 1.22 -3.25 6.78
N VAL A 77 0.55 -4.21 7.42
CA VAL A 77 0.57 -4.35 8.88
C VAL A 77 1.88 -5.03 9.31
N ASN A 78 2.93 -4.23 9.25
CA ASN A 78 4.28 -4.52 9.69
C ASN A 78 4.85 -3.23 10.30
N ASP A 79 5.80 -3.36 11.22
CA ASP A 79 6.51 -2.21 11.77
C ASP A 79 7.44 -1.54 10.72
N PRO A 80 7.82 -0.27 10.91
CA PRO A 80 8.68 0.46 9.98
C PRO A 80 10.06 -0.17 9.77
N PHE A 81 10.61 -0.88 10.77
CA PHE A 81 11.92 -1.53 10.61
C PHE A 81 11.84 -2.65 9.57
N VAL A 82 10.83 -3.50 9.68
CA VAL A 82 10.58 -4.57 8.71
C VAL A 82 10.23 -4.01 7.34
N MET A 83 9.35 -3.00 7.26
CA MET A 83 8.96 -2.38 5.98
C MET A 83 10.15 -1.73 5.27
N GLY A 84 11.00 -1.00 6.01
CA GLY A 84 12.22 -0.38 5.48
C GLY A 84 13.23 -1.41 4.99
N ALA A 85 13.51 -2.44 5.79
CA ALA A 85 14.42 -3.52 5.41
C ALA A 85 13.92 -4.28 4.17
N TRP A 86 12.61 -4.55 4.09
CA TRP A 86 12.00 -5.22 2.93
C TRP A 86 12.11 -4.37 1.66
N GLY A 87 11.74 -3.09 1.74
CA GLY A 87 11.87 -2.15 0.62
C GLY A 87 13.31 -2.07 0.10
N LYS A 88 14.28 -1.94 1.01
CA LYS A 88 15.71 -1.95 0.65
C LYS A 88 16.13 -3.25 -0.01
N SER A 89 15.72 -4.41 0.52
CA SER A 89 16.06 -5.71 -0.06
C SER A 89 15.48 -5.92 -1.47
N ALA A 90 14.38 -5.23 -1.78
CA ALA A 90 13.68 -5.31 -3.06
C ALA A 90 14.12 -4.24 -4.07
N GLY A 91 14.98 -3.28 -3.70
CA GLY A 91 15.35 -2.15 -4.56
C GLY A 91 14.18 -1.18 -4.79
N ALA A 92 13.34 -0.97 -3.78
CA ALA A 92 12.10 -0.21 -3.89
C ALA A 92 12.29 1.32 -3.77
N ASP A 93 13.35 1.88 -4.35
CA ASP A 93 13.72 3.30 -4.19
C ASP A 93 12.62 4.27 -4.67
N ALA A 94 11.80 3.83 -5.63
CA ALA A 94 10.67 4.60 -6.16
C ALA A 94 9.37 4.46 -5.35
N ILE A 95 9.35 3.64 -4.28
CA ILE A 95 8.14 3.27 -3.54
C ILE A 95 8.22 3.78 -2.10
N SER A 96 7.21 4.54 -1.67
CA SER A 96 7.04 4.90 -0.26
C SER A 96 6.55 3.71 0.55
N MET A 97 7.40 3.13 1.41
CA MET A 97 7.07 1.97 2.25
C MET A 97 6.39 2.41 3.55
N LEU A 98 5.06 2.58 3.51
CA LEU A 98 4.23 3.03 4.63
C LEU A 98 3.88 1.89 5.59
N ALA A 99 4.50 1.87 6.76
CA ALA A 99 4.16 0.93 7.83
C ALA A 99 2.85 1.32 8.52
N ASP A 100 1.84 0.44 8.45
CA ASP A 100 0.62 0.49 9.26
C ASP A 100 0.77 -0.46 10.45
N GLY A 101 1.77 -0.20 11.30
CA GLY A 101 2.24 -1.16 12.30
C GLY A 101 1.16 -1.62 13.29
N ASN A 102 0.17 -0.76 13.57
CA ASN A 102 -0.96 -1.05 14.46
C ASN A 102 -2.22 -1.52 13.71
N GLY A 103 -2.19 -1.59 12.38
CA GLY A 103 -3.35 -1.92 11.55
C GLY A 103 -4.47 -0.87 11.59
N GLU A 104 -4.16 0.36 11.96
CA GLU A 104 -5.17 1.41 12.16
C GLU A 104 -5.77 1.84 10.82
N PHE A 105 -4.92 2.00 9.79
CA PHE A 105 -5.38 2.36 8.46
C PHE A 105 -6.28 1.27 7.89
N VAL A 106 -5.80 0.02 7.83
CA VAL A 106 -6.55 -1.10 7.23
C VAL A 106 -7.87 -1.35 7.94
N LYS A 107 -7.92 -1.14 9.26
CA LYS A 107 -9.16 -1.18 10.05
C LYS A 107 -10.12 -0.06 9.69
N LYS A 108 -9.64 1.19 9.62
CA LYS A 108 -10.48 2.35 9.30
C LYS A 108 -11.06 2.28 7.88
N VAL A 109 -10.33 1.70 6.94
CA VAL A 109 -10.84 1.48 5.58
C VAL A 109 -11.64 0.18 5.42
N GLY A 110 -11.77 -0.63 6.48
CA GLY A 110 -12.53 -1.88 6.48
C GLY A 110 -11.94 -2.96 5.57
N LEU A 111 -10.61 -3.02 5.47
CA LEU A 111 -9.85 -3.97 4.65
C LEU A 111 -8.88 -4.82 5.51
N GLU A 112 -9.29 -5.14 6.74
CA GLU A 112 -8.59 -6.09 7.60
C GLU A 112 -8.67 -7.52 7.05
N LEU A 113 -7.65 -8.31 7.36
CA LEU A 113 -7.53 -9.73 7.07
C LEU A 113 -7.13 -10.46 8.35
N ASP A 114 -7.91 -11.46 8.77
CA ASP A 114 -7.49 -12.37 9.85
C ASP A 114 -6.54 -13.45 9.30
N GLY A 115 -5.26 -13.30 9.58
CA GLY A 115 -4.21 -14.27 9.26
C GLY A 115 -3.82 -15.18 10.43
N SER A 116 -4.59 -15.22 11.52
CA SER A 116 -4.28 -16.00 12.73
C SER A 116 -4.11 -17.50 12.46
N LYS A 117 -4.88 -18.07 11.53
CA LYS A 117 -4.79 -19.50 11.13
C LYS A 117 -3.42 -19.92 10.61
N VAL A 118 -2.62 -18.98 10.11
CA VAL A 118 -1.26 -19.19 9.59
C VAL A 118 -0.21 -18.44 10.43
N GLY A 119 -0.56 -18.01 11.64
CA GLY A 119 0.35 -17.36 12.58
C GLY A 119 0.70 -15.91 12.25
N LEU A 120 -0.09 -15.21 11.42
CA LEU A 120 0.19 -13.83 11.01
C LEU A 120 -0.53 -12.76 11.84
N GLY A 121 -1.54 -13.15 12.62
CA GLY A 121 -2.42 -12.20 13.34
C GLY A 121 -3.27 -11.36 12.38
N THR A 122 -3.71 -10.18 12.82
CA THR A 122 -4.43 -9.22 11.97
C THR A 122 -3.49 -8.60 10.94
N ARG A 123 -3.91 -8.59 9.67
CA ARG A 123 -3.19 -8.02 8.52
C ARG A 123 -4.11 -7.13 7.68
N GLY A 124 -3.54 -6.53 6.64
CA GLY A 124 -4.31 -5.91 5.56
C GLY A 124 -4.65 -6.91 4.47
N GLN A 125 -5.81 -6.75 3.84
CA GLN A 125 -6.11 -7.44 2.58
C GLN A 125 -5.16 -6.99 1.47
N ARG A 126 -5.02 -7.83 0.43
CA ARG A 126 -4.34 -7.43 -0.79
C ARG A 126 -5.29 -6.55 -1.61
N PHE A 127 -4.89 -5.31 -1.86
CA PHE A 127 -5.64 -4.40 -2.70
C PHE A 127 -4.73 -3.35 -3.33
N SER A 128 -5.23 -2.64 -4.33
CA SER A 128 -4.65 -1.38 -4.79
C SER A 128 -5.72 -0.32 -4.94
N MET A 129 -5.33 0.94 -4.83
CA MET A 129 -6.20 2.09 -5.02
C MET A 129 -5.46 3.24 -5.66
N VAL A 130 -6.21 4.04 -6.43
CA VAL A 130 -5.76 5.34 -6.90
C VAL A 130 -6.42 6.36 -6.01
N VAL A 131 -5.62 7.20 -5.35
CA VAL A 131 -6.08 8.22 -4.42
C VAL A 131 -5.66 9.57 -4.97
N ASN A 132 -6.60 10.48 -5.21
CA ASN A 132 -6.32 11.81 -5.71
C ASN A 132 -6.77 12.83 -4.67
N ASP A 133 -5.81 13.59 -4.13
CA ASP A 133 -6.07 14.58 -3.07
C ASP A 133 -6.86 13.99 -1.89
N GLY A 134 -6.42 12.81 -1.42
CA GLY A 134 -7.08 12.07 -0.35
C GLY A 134 -8.40 11.38 -0.73
N VAL A 135 -8.92 11.52 -1.96
CA VAL A 135 -10.17 10.87 -2.41
C VAL A 135 -9.89 9.63 -3.23
N VAL A 136 -10.59 8.52 -2.95
CA VAL A 136 -10.44 7.25 -3.67
C VAL A 136 -11.08 7.35 -5.07
N GLU A 137 -10.29 7.31 -6.13
CA GLU A 137 -10.75 7.27 -7.52
C GLU A 137 -10.98 5.84 -8.03
N GLN A 138 -10.16 4.90 -7.54
CA GLN A 138 -10.22 3.48 -7.89
C GLN A 138 -9.93 2.63 -6.65
N LEU A 139 -10.58 1.48 -6.54
CA LEU A 139 -10.34 0.51 -5.47
C LEU A 139 -10.44 -0.91 -6.06
N ASN A 140 -9.34 -1.65 -5.97
CA ASN A 140 -9.21 -3.00 -6.52
C ASN A 140 -8.85 -3.97 -5.40
N ILE A 141 -9.86 -4.62 -4.82
CA ILE A 141 -9.70 -5.58 -3.72
C ILE A 141 -9.63 -6.99 -4.29
N GLU A 142 -8.65 -7.76 -3.85
CA GLU A 142 -8.49 -9.15 -4.28
C GLU A 142 -9.45 -10.08 -3.56
N ALA A 143 -9.86 -11.15 -4.26
CA ALA A 143 -10.41 -12.30 -3.59
C ALA A 143 -9.34 -12.97 -2.69
N PRO A 144 -9.73 -13.69 -1.63
CA PRO A 144 -8.78 -14.38 -0.77
C PRO A 144 -7.85 -15.31 -1.55
N GLY A 145 -6.53 -15.07 -1.45
CA GLY A 145 -5.49 -15.85 -2.12
C GLY A 145 -5.14 -15.40 -3.53
N ASP A 146 -5.91 -14.49 -4.12
CA ASP A 146 -5.67 -14.00 -5.48
C ASP A 146 -4.60 -12.90 -5.55
N PHE A 147 -4.07 -12.73 -6.76
CA PHE A 147 -3.26 -11.59 -7.19
C PHE A 147 -3.46 -11.38 -8.70
N LYS A 148 -4.39 -10.49 -9.02
CA LYS A 148 -4.82 -10.09 -10.36
C LYS A 148 -5.16 -8.59 -10.39
N VAL A 149 -6.22 -8.19 -9.69
CA VAL A 149 -6.81 -6.84 -9.80
C VAL A 149 -6.02 -5.78 -9.04
N SER A 150 -5.22 -6.18 -8.05
CA SER A 150 -4.37 -5.24 -7.31
C SER A 150 -3.03 -4.97 -8.01
N SER A 151 -2.72 -5.65 -9.12
CA SER A 151 -1.44 -5.51 -9.82
C SER A 151 -1.22 -4.10 -10.39
N ALA A 152 0.05 -3.74 -10.60
CA ALA A 152 0.41 -2.47 -11.22
C ALA A 152 -0.09 -2.40 -12.67
N GLU A 153 -0.02 -3.51 -13.40
CA GLU A 153 -0.56 -3.63 -14.77
C GLU A 153 -2.06 -3.36 -14.81
N TYR A 154 -2.82 -4.00 -13.92
CA TYR A 154 -4.27 -3.81 -13.86
C TYR A 154 -4.64 -2.36 -13.56
N MET A 155 -3.89 -1.71 -12.65
CA MET A 155 -4.08 -0.29 -12.35
C MET A 155 -3.75 0.57 -13.58
N LEU A 156 -2.60 0.35 -14.20
CA LEU A 156 -2.10 1.16 -15.32
C LEU A 156 -3.05 1.17 -16.52
N GLU A 157 -3.66 0.02 -16.84
CA GLU A 157 -4.69 -0.09 -17.89
C GLU A 157 -5.94 0.76 -17.64
N ARG A 158 -6.16 1.20 -16.39
CA ARG A 158 -7.34 1.93 -15.94
C ARG A 158 -7.03 3.38 -15.55
N LEU A 159 -5.79 3.84 -15.76
CA LEU A 159 -5.36 5.24 -15.55
C LEU A 159 -5.55 6.12 -16.79
#